data_AF-A0A1G6AWR1-F1
#
_entry.id   AF-A0A1G6AWR1-F1
#
_cell.length_a   1.000
_cell.length_b   1.000
_cell.length_c   1.000
_cell.angle_alpha   90.00
_cell.angle_beta   90.00
_cell.angle_gamma   90.00
#
_symmetry.space_group_name_H-M   'P 1'
#
loop_
_entity.id
_entity.type
_entity.pdbx_description
1 polymer ?
#
loop_
_entity_poly.entity_id
_entity_poly.type
_entity_poly.pdbx_seq_one_letter_code
_entity_poly.pdbx_strand_id
1 'polypeptide(L)'
;MTIYDTIIGMFETNDNQFYFKAVRCFDTIELPSFQFFKTIINSVEPKRDNIKITFSDDTEQILKFGSDLASIEFKNFISSSDQIDVLIEIEKSVVADRFSIYDYESFIENFAKLDNLNKMSFISKLLQEVDNYLVFDVFDSRIRGKSWETRSLKFSYYLDEIKVKPFQRNVKLQRVHFVTNFYNIQQFSLLPDDFHILSGQIDSGLRLSFKKFKNIFSALHIANFSSFQNNIFYLSYLPTKLITMEVNFDQLEGLNSDIFNVYDWIFSEENYLDKLSIVRHHLENHDGRLENSDLSVKNMLILYNLYIRNKTEEYLKAKIEFGKFIVETLYRMGDYTNIITASFTNSLFTLGAFILTTIIANIVSATPLDNIFTVDVLWILFCITIGSIIYCMLSNIKFNNDIKNFEEIFDNLKGSYKDILLKSELDMIFDQNIFQRKLDKVKEHRLNINIIWILLTLFLIILITLHLRQYY
;
A
#
# COMPACT_ATOMS: atom_id res chain seq x y z
N MET A 1 0.59 -27.33 45.86
CA MET A 1 -0.03 -28.19 44.84
C MET A 1 -1.43 -27.65 44.62
N THR A 2 -1.77 -27.29 43.38
CA THR A 2 -3.10 -26.76 43.06
C THR A 2 -4.11 -27.91 42.95
N ILE A 3 -5.41 -27.59 42.97
CA ILE A 3 -6.46 -28.60 42.75
C ILE A 3 -6.31 -29.30 41.39
N TYR A 4 -5.83 -28.58 40.38
CA TYR A 4 -5.56 -29.11 39.04
C TYR A 4 -4.41 -30.13 39.04
N ASP A 5 -3.31 -29.84 39.75
CA ASP A 5 -2.22 -30.80 39.92
C ASP A 5 -2.70 -32.07 40.63
N THR A 6 -3.62 -31.93 41.59
CA THR A 6 -4.24 -33.07 42.27
C THR A 6 -5.10 -33.90 41.31
N ILE A 7 -5.87 -33.27 40.42
CA ILE A 7 -6.65 -33.98 39.39
C ILE A 7 -5.71 -34.75 38.46
N ILE A 8 -4.67 -34.10 37.92
CA ILE A 8 -3.70 -34.76 37.02
C ILE A 8 -3.02 -35.95 37.72
N GLY A 9 -2.66 -35.81 39.01
CA GLY A 9 -2.02 -36.89 39.76
C GLY A 9 -2.96 -38.01 40.19
N MET A 10 -4.27 -37.75 40.25
CA MET A 10 -5.26 -38.73 40.72
C MET A 10 -6.02 -39.41 39.57
N PHE A 11 -6.21 -38.78 38.42
CA PHE A 11 -7.08 -39.28 37.35
C PHE A 11 -6.28 -39.59 36.09
N GLU A 12 -6.83 -40.47 35.25
CA GLU A 12 -6.38 -40.55 33.85
C GLU A 12 -6.96 -39.35 33.09
N THR A 13 -6.09 -38.44 32.67
CA THR A 13 -6.46 -37.17 32.04
C THR A 13 -6.27 -37.18 30.53
N ASN A 14 -7.19 -36.52 29.83
CA ASN A 14 -7.16 -36.32 28.39
C ASN A 14 -7.60 -34.89 28.06
N ASP A 15 -6.64 -34.02 27.73
CA ASP A 15 -6.90 -32.64 27.31
C ASP A 15 -6.82 -32.53 25.79
N ASN A 16 -7.94 -32.31 25.12
CA ASN A 16 -8.03 -32.32 23.66
C ASN A 16 -8.85 -31.15 23.12
N GLN A 17 -8.17 -30.18 22.49
CA GLN A 17 -8.78 -29.00 21.88
C GLN A 17 -9.75 -28.29 22.86
N PHE A 18 -11.05 -28.31 22.58
CA PHE A 18 -12.11 -27.65 23.36
C PHE A 18 -12.63 -28.46 24.55
N TYR A 19 -12.08 -29.66 24.79
CA TYR A 19 -12.57 -30.56 25.84
C TYR A 19 -11.42 -31.07 26.71
N PHE A 20 -11.66 -31.12 28.01
CA PHE A 20 -10.82 -31.84 28.95
C PHE A 20 -11.65 -32.93 29.62
N LYS A 21 -11.05 -34.10 29.81
CA LYS A 21 -11.67 -35.26 30.44
C LYS A 21 -10.72 -35.84 31.48
N ALA A 22 -11.23 -36.20 32.65
CA ALA A 22 -10.49 -36.94 33.67
C ALA A 22 -11.37 -38.11 34.17
N VAL A 23 -10.82 -39.32 34.18
CA VAL A 23 -11.54 -40.55 34.56
C VAL A 23 -10.76 -41.34 35.59
N ARG A 24 -11.47 -41.89 36.59
CA ARG A 24 -10.92 -42.91 37.49
C ARG A 24 -12.02 -43.71 38.16
N CYS A 25 -11.78 -45.02 38.30
CA CYS A 25 -12.51 -45.89 39.21
C CYS A 25 -11.88 -45.83 40.60
N PHE A 26 -12.69 -45.62 41.63
CA PHE A 26 -12.26 -45.63 43.03
C PHE A 26 -12.99 -46.74 43.78
N ASP A 27 -12.27 -47.43 44.67
CA ASP A 27 -12.94 -48.11 45.78
C ASP A 27 -13.57 -47.04 46.69
N THR A 28 -14.79 -47.27 47.19
CA THR A 28 -15.58 -46.27 47.94
C THR A 28 -14.83 -45.67 49.13
N ILE A 29 -13.91 -46.42 49.73
CA ILE A 29 -13.07 -45.99 50.87
C ILE A 29 -12.01 -44.97 50.44
N GLU A 30 -11.51 -45.05 49.20
CA GLU A 30 -10.49 -44.17 48.64
C GLU A 30 -11.09 -42.97 47.88
N LEU A 31 -12.41 -42.95 47.68
CA LEU A 31 -13.11 -41.90 46.95
C LEU A 31 -12.90 -40.53 47.63
N PRO A 32 -12.55 -39.47 46.86
CA PRO A 32 -12.41 -38.13 47.40
C PRO A 32 -13.70 -37.62 48.06
N SER A 33 -13.54 -36.76 49.07
CA SER A 33 -14.69 -36.20 49.81
C SER A 33 -15.58 -35.31 48.95
N PHE A 34 -16.86 -35.13 49.34
CA PHE A 34 -17.78 -34.16 48.74
C PHE A 34 -17.16 -32.76 48.57
N GLN A 35 -16.37 -32.31 49.55
CA GLN A 35 -15.74 -30.99 49.53
C GLN A 35 -14.64 -30.87 48.46
N PHE A 36 -13.97 -31.98 48.12
CA PHE A 36 -13.01 -32.00 47.02
C PHE A 36 -13.71 -31.66 45.70
N PHE A 37 -14.78 -32.36 45.34
CA PHE A 37 -15.52 -32.12 44.11
C PHE A 37 -16.16 -30.73 44.06
N LYS A 38 -16.65 -30.23 45.20
CA LYS A 38 -17.12 -28.83 45.33
C LYS A 38 -16.00 -27.82 45.07
N THR A 39 -14.78 -28.11 45.52
CA THR A 39 -13.61 -27.26 45.26
C THR A 39 -13.25 -27.25 43.78
N ILE A 40 -13.36 -28.39 43.09
CA ILE A 40 -13.15 -28.47 41.63
C ILE A 40 -14.11 -27.53 40.91
N ILE A 41 -15.43 -27.66 41.14
CA ILE A 41 -16.45 -26.81 40.50
C ILE A 41 -16.20 -25.32 40.76
N ASN A 42 -15.81 -24.96 41.98
CA ASN A 42 -15.55 -23.56 42.34
C ASN A 42 -14.23 -23.03 41.77
N SER A 43 -13.27 -23.91 41.50
CA SER A 43 -11.94 -23.56 40.98
C SER A 43 -11.93 -23.32 39.48
N VAL A 44 -12.65 -24.15 38.73
CA VAL A 44 -12.88 -23.95 37.30
C VAL A 44 -13.62 -22.65 37.14
N GLU A 45 -13.08 -21.74 36.33
CA GLU A 45 -13.65 -20.40 36.18
C GLU A 45 -15.04 -20.50 35.54
N PRO A 46 -16.14 -20.41 36.31
CA PRO A 46 -17.47 -20.84 35.83
C PRO A 46 -18.04 -19.88 34.77
N LYS A 47 -17.42 -18.71 34.62
CA LYS A 47 -17.75 -17.72 33.60
C LYS A 47 -17.11 -18.02 32.25
N ARG A 48 -16.07 -18.86 32.21
CA ARG A 48 -15.33 -19.21 31.00
C ARG A 48 -15.56 -20.66 30.60
N ASP A 49 -15.36 -21.60 31.51
CA ASP A 49 -15.44 -23.02 31.17
C ASP A 49 -16.63 -23.69 31.87
N ASN A 50 -17.18 -24.72 31.22
CA ASN A 50 -18.34 -25.46 31.70
C ASN A 50 -17.90 -26.85 32.19
N ILE A 51 -18.00 -27.07 33.50
CA ILE A 51 -17.63 -28.34 34.14
C ILE A 51 -18.85 -29.22 34.42
N LYS A 52 -18.71 -30.52 34.15
CA LYS A 52 -19.65 -31.58 34.51
C LYS A 52 -18.91 -32.67 35.25
N ILE A 53 -19.40 -33.06 36.42
CA ILE A 53 -18.87 -34.19 37.18
C ILE A 53 -19.97 -35.24 37.29
N THR A 54 -19.65 -36.47 36.93
CA THR A 54 -20.57 -37.60 36.90
C THR A 54 -19.97 -38.77 37.67
N PHE A 55 -20.79 -39.41 38.50
CA PHE A 55 -20.46 -40.61 39.23
C PHE A 55 -21.33 -41.75 38.71
N SER A 56 -20.74 -42.92 38.49
CA SER A 56 -21.45 -44.14 38.12
C SER A 56 -21.11 -45.26 39.10
N ASP A 57 -22.13 -45.98 39.58
CA ASP A 57 -21.92 -47.17 40.42
C ASP A 57 -21.89 -48.47 39.61
N ASP A 58 -21.64 -49.59 40.29
CA ASP A 58 -21.63 -50.95 39.73
C ASP A 58 -22.98 -51.41 39.16
N THR A 59 -24.07 -50.70 39.47
CA THR A 59 -25.42 -50.93 38.92
C THR A 59 -25.77 -50.01 37.75
N GLU A 60 -24.78 -49.26 37.23
CA GLU A 60 -24.91 -48.24 36.19
C GLU A 60 -25.83 -47.06 36.59
N GLN A 61 -26.12 -46.86 37.88
CA GLN A 61 -26.80 -45.66 38.33
C GLN A 61 -25.86 -44.46 38.22
N ILE A 62 -26.39 -43.34 37.74
CA ILE A 62 -25.62 -42.13 37.46
C ILE A 62 -26.04 -41.02 38.42
N LEU A 63 -25.06 -40.46 39.14
CA LEU A 63 -25.23 -39.23 39.91
C LEU A 63 -24.46 -38.08 39.26
N LYS A 64 -25.18 -37.02 38.89
CA LYS A 64 -24.56 -35.77 38.42
C LYS A 64 -24.27 -34.86 39.59
N PHE A 65 -23.03 -34.37 39.67
CA PHE A 65 -22.58 -33.49 40.73
C PHE A 65 -22.53 -32.06 40.21
N GLY A 66 -23.45 -31.23 40.72
CA GLY A 66 -23.55 -29.81 40.44
C GLY A 66 -23.51 -28.97 41.71
N SER A 67 -23.63 -27.65 41.57
CA SER A 67 -23.67 -26.70 42.68
C SER A 67 -24.78 -26.98 43.70
N ASP A 68 -25.88 -27.57 43.24
CA ASP A 68 -27.13 -27.71 43.98
C ASP A 68 -27.24 -29.08 44.68
N LEU A 69 -26.29 -30.00 44.44
CA LEU A 69 -26.30 -31.33 45.02
C LEU A 69 -26.08 -31.27 46.54
N ALA A 70 -26.96 -31.90 47.31
CA ALA A 70 -26.81 -31.95 48.76
C ALA A 70 -25.76 -33.00 49.18
N SER A 71 -25.00 -32.71 50.24
CA SER A 71 -23.99 -33.66 50.74
C SER A 71 -24.57 -34.99 51.20
N ILE A 72 -25.85 -35.01 51.60
CA ILE A 72 -26.55 -36.23 52.02
C ILE A 72 -26.85 -37.15 50.82
N GLU A 73 -27.21 -36.57 49.68
CA GLU A 73 -27.52 -37.31 48.45
C GLU A 73 -26.26 -38.00 47.92
N PHE A 74 -25.13 -37.29 47.93
CA PHE A 74 -23.83 -37.85 47.61
C PHE A 74 -23.46 -39.03 48.52
N LYS A 75 -23.63 -38.89 49.84
CA LYS A 75 -23.34 -39.96 50.81
C LYS A 75 -24.21 -41.20 50.61
N ASN A 76 -25.49 -41.00 50.31
CA ASN A 76 -26.41 -42.10 50.08
C ASN A 76 -26.02 -42.88 48.82
N PHE A 77 -25.66 -42.18 47.73
CA PHE A 77 -25.22 -42.80 46.48
C PHE A 77 -23.94 -43.63 46.65
N ILE A 78 -22.92 -43.10 47.33
CA ILE A 78 -21.66 -43.84 47.52
C ILE A 78 -21.82 -45.04 48.46
N SER A 79 -22.81 -45.02 49.36
CA SER A 79 -23.02 -46.11 50.33
C SER A 79 -23.62 -47.38 49.73
N SER A 80 -24.18 -47.29 48.52
CA SER A 80 -24.82 -48.43 47.84
C SER A 80 -23.87 -49.25 46.98
N SER A 81 -22.59 -48.87 46.88
CA SER A 81 -21.61 -49.54 46.03
C SER A 81 -20.21 -49.59 46.65
N ASP A 82 -19.45 -50.62 46.31
CA ASP A 82 -18.06 -50.78 46.71
C ASP A 82 -17.09 -50.04 45.77
N GLN A 83 -17.52 -49.75 44.53
CA GLN A 83 -16.72 -49.08 43.51
C GLN A 83 -17.51 -47.98 42.81
N ILE A 84 -16.87 -46.85 42.61
CA ILE A 84 -17.47 -45.68 41.97
C ILE A 84 -16.56 -45.18 40.85
N ASP A 85 -17.11 -45.15 39.64
CA ASP A 85 -16.49 -44.50 38.50
C ASP A 85 -16.76 -43.01 38.53
N VAL A 86 -15.71 -42.21 38.43
CA VAL A 86 -15.78 -40.76 38.43
C VAL A 86 -15.31 -40.23 37.09
N LEU A 87 -16.16 -39.41 36.47
CA LEU A 87 -15.92 -38.72 35.21
C LEU A 87 -16.02 -37.21 35.44
N ILE A 88 -14.94 -36.50 35.14
CA ILE A 88 -14.90 -35.03 35.10
C ILE A 88 -14.73 -34.60 33.65
N GLU A 89 -15.64 -33.76 33.16
CA GLU A 89 -15.61 -33.20 31.82
C GLU A 89 -15.63 -31.67 31.90
N ILE A 90 -14.74 -31.02 31.17
CA ILE A 90 -14.71 -29.56 31.06
C ILE A 90 -14.78 -29.19 29.58
N GLU A 91 -15.83 -28.48 29.20
CA GLU A 91 -15.97 -27.82 27.91
C GLU A 91 -15.39 -26.40 28.01
N LYS A 92 -14.48 -26.08 27.08
CA LYS A 92 -13.64 -24.89 27.13
C LYS A 92 -14.12 -23.85 26.14
N SER A 93 -14.03 -22.58 26.53
CA SER A 93 -14.35 -21.49 25.63
C SER A 93 -13.32 -20.37 25.68
N VAL A 94 -13.33 -19.50 24.67
CA VAL A 94 -12.52 -18.28 24.66
C VAL A 94 -13.34 -17.18 25.31
N VAL A 95 -12.85 -16.63 26.42
CA VAL A 95 -13.46 -15.48 27.10
C VAL A 95 -12.37 -14.52 27.52
N ALA A 96 -12.57 -13.22 27.25
CA ALA A 96 -11.61 -12.17 27.57
C ALA A 96 -10.18 -12.49 27.08
N ASP A 97 -10.07 -12.87 25.80
CA ASP A 97 -8.81 -13.18 25.12
C ASP A 97 -8.00 -14.33 25.75
N ARG A 98 -8.68 -15.22 26.49
CA ARG A 98 -8.08 -16.34 27.22
C ARG A 98 -8.73 -17.67 26.90
N PHE A 99 -7.91 -18.72 26.86
CA PHE A 99 -8.30 -20.12 26.64
C PHE A 99 -7.59 -21.06 27.62
N SER A 100 -8.24 -22.14 28.02
CA SER A 100 -7.77 -23.00 29.12
C SER A 100 -7.06 -24.27 28.65
N ILE A 101 -5.98 -24.61 29.33
CA ILE A 101 -5.33 -25.93 29.22
C ILE A 101 -5.20 -26.49 30.63
N TYR A 102 -5.85 -27.62 30.91
CA TYR A 102 -5.87 -28.21 32.24
C TYR A 102 -4.74 -29.22 32.44
N ASP A 103 -4.37 -29.95 31.39
CA ASP A 103 -3.21 -30.84 31.36
C ASP A 103 -2.36 -30.51 30.13
N TYR A 104 -1.17 -29.94 30.35
CA TYR A 104 -0.33 -29.46 29.27
C TYR A 104 0.25 -30.60 28.44
N GLU A 105 0.71 -31.66 29.10
CA GLU A 105 1.36 -32.78 28.42
C GLU A 105 0.36 -33.51 27.52
N SER A 106 -0.81 -33.84 28.07
CA SER A 106 -1.91 -34.45 27.31
C SER A 106 -2.37 -33.56 26.14
N PHE A 107 -2.48 -32.24 26.36
CA PHE A 107 -2.83 -31.30 25.30
C PHE A 107 -1.82 -31.29 24.16
N ILE A 108 -0.53 -31.22 24.46
CA ILE A 108 0.52 -31.21 23.45
C ILE A 108 0.56 -32.52 22.67
N GLU A 109 0.41 -33.67 23.35
CA GLU A 109 0.35 -34.97 22.68
C GLU A 109 -0.85 -35.09 21.74
N ASN A 110 -2.04 -34.70 22.19
CA ASN A 110 -3.24 -34.74 21.37
C ASN A 110 -3.15 -33.76 20.19
N PHE A 111 -2.65 -32.55 20.44
CA PHE A 111 -2.41 -31.59 19.38
C PHE A 111 -1.40 -32.11 18.36
N ALA A 112 -0.33 -32.79 18.79
CA ALA A 112 0.66 -33.38 17.89
C ALA A 112 0.08 -34.44 16.97
N LYS A 113 -0.86 -35.26 17.46
CA LYS A 113 -1.57 -36.32 16.70
C LYS A 113 -2.50 -35.78 15.61
N LEU A 114 -2.96 -34.53 15.71
CA LEU A 114 -3.79 -33.91 14.68
C LEU A 114 -3.01 -33.75 13.36
N ASP A 115 -3.70 -33.92 12.24
CA ASP A 115 -3.17 -33.48 10.96
C ASP A 115 -3.00 -31.95 10.91
N ASN A 116 -2.21 -31.48 9.95
CA ASN A 116 -1.88 -30.08 9.82
C ASN A 116 -3.11 -29.19 9.54
N LEU A 117 -4.12 -29.72 8.87
CA LEU A 117 -5.36 -29.02 8.55
C LEU A 117 -6.18 -28.73 9.81
N ASN A 118 -6.36 -29.76 10.65
CA ASN A 118 -7.09 -29.67 11.91
C ASN A 118 -6.36 -28.81 12.92
N LYS A 119 -5.02 -28.84 12.95
CA LYS A 119 -4.20 -27.88 13.72
C LYS A 119 -4.48 -26.43 13.32
N MET A 120 -4.45 -26.15 12.01
CA MET A 120 -4.74 -24.81 11.48
C MET A 120 -6.18 -24.38 11.77
N SER A 121 -7.15 -25.25 11.55
CA SER A 121 -8.57 -24.99 11.79
C SER A 121 -8.83 -24.64 13.26
N PHE A 122 -8.24 -25.41 14.18
CA PHE A 122 -8.34 -25.16 15.62
C PHE A 122 -7.78 -23.78 16.00
N ILE A 123 -6.56 -23.45 15.56
CA ILE A 123 -5.93 -22.17 15.88
C ILE A 123 -6.69 -21.01 15.21
N SER A 124 -7.14 -21.18 13.97
CA SER A 124 -7.95 -20.18 13.23
C SER A 124 -9.23 -19.88 14.00
N LYS A 125 -9.95 -20.91 14.46
CA LYS A 125 -11.18 -20.75 15.24
C LYS A 125 -10.93 -19.99 16.54
N LEU A 126 -9.86 -20.30 17.28
CA LEU A 126 -9.53 -19.57 18.51
C LEU A 126 -9.16 -18.11 18.24
N LEU A 127 -8.40 -17.84 17.19
CA LEU A 127 -7.96 -16.49 16.83
C LEU A 127 -9.05 -15.60 16.22
N GLN A 128 -10.16 -16.20 15.76
CA GLN A 128 -11.34 -15.46 15.29
C GLN A 128 -12.19 -14.90 16.45
N GLU A 129 -12.05 -15.47 17.65
CA GLU A 129 -12.77 -15.03 18.86
C GLU A 129 -12.04 -13.89 19.60
N VAL A 130 -10.88 -13.45 19.12
CA VAL A 130 -10.05 -12.40 19.76
C VAL A 130 -9.60 -11.36 18.74
N ASP A 131 -9.38 -10.13 19.19
CA ASP A 131 -8.96 -9.05 18.30
C ASP A 131 -7.48 -9.10 17.94
N ASN A 132 -6.60 -9.26 18.94
CA ASN A 132 -5.17 -9.05 18.74
C ASN A 132 -4.28 -10.16 19.27
N TYR A 133 -4.67 -10.77 20.39
CA TYR A 133 -3.81 -11.65 21.14
C TYR A 133 -4.63 -12.68 21.90
N LEU A 134 -4.15 -13.91 21.97
CA LEU A 134 -4.76 -15.01 22.72
C LEU A 134 -3.77 -15.55 23.76
N VAL A 135 -4.22 -15.65 25.00
CA VAL A 135 -3.48 -16.27 26.09
C VAL A 135 -4.07 -17.65 26.39
N PHE A 136 -3.23 -18.67 26.30
CA PHE A 136 -3.48 -20.00 26.85
C PHE A 136 -3.08 -20.01 28.33
N ASP A 137 -4.09 -19.97 29.20
CA ASP A 137 -3.94 -20.17 30.63
C ASP A 137 -3.81 -21.66 30.92
N VAL A 138 -2.61 -22.05 31.31
CA VAL A 138 -2.29 -23.44 31.60
C VAL A 138 -2.36 -23.67 33.12
N PHE A 139 -3.23 -24.57 33.54
CA PHE A 139 -3.52 -24.91 34.94
C PHE A 139 -2.62 -26.03 35.50
N ASP A 140 -1.63 -26.45 34.72
CA ASP A 140 -0.64 -27.46 35.05
C ASP A 140 0.65 -26.83 35.60
N SER A 141 1.02 -27.14 36.85
CA SER A 141 2.20 -26.53 37.48
C SER A 141 3.54 -26.96 36.86
N ARG A 142 3.60 -28.02 36.04
CA ARG A 142 4.82 -28.49 35.36
C ARG A 142 5.43 -27.43 34.42
N ILE A 143 4.60 -26.49 33.96
CA ILE A 143 4.99 -25.41 33.05
C ILE A 143 5.25 -24.07 33.75
N ARG A 144 5.16 -24.00 35.08
CA ARG A 144 5.40 -22.77 35.84
C ARG A 144 6.76 -22.16 35.50
N GLY A 145 6.77 -20.87 35.14
CA GLY A 145 7.99 -20.17 34.71
C GLY A 145 8.55 -20.60 33.35
N LYS A 146 7.84 -21.45 32.59
CA LYS A 146 8.25 -21.95 31.25
C LYS A 146 7.35 -21.41 30.14
N SER A 147 6.90 -20.16 30.25
CA SER A 147 6.04 -19.55 29.23
C SER A 147 6.75 -19.42 27.89
N TRP A 148 5.98 -19.50 26.81
CA TRP A 148 6.45 -19.22 25.45
C TRP A 148 5.40 -18.42 24.68
N GLU A 149 5.84 -17.65 23.68
CA GLU A 149 4.96 -16.73 22.96
C GLU A 149 5.32 -16.61 21.47
N THR A 150 4.29 -16.36 20.66
CA THR A 150 4.38 -15.80 19.31
C THR A 150 3.92 -14.33 19.35
N ARG A 151 3.72 -13.68 18.20
CA ARG A 151 3.20 -12.31 18.17
C ARG A 151 1.72 -12.20 18.59
N SER A 152 0.96 -13.28 18.46
CA SER A 152 -0.48 -13.30 18.79
C SER A 152 -0.89 -14.39 19.78
N LEU A 153 0.00 -15.34 20.11
CA LEU A 153 -0.31 -16.43 21.05
C LEU A 153 0.67 -16.41 22.23
N LYS A 154 0.17 -16.73 23.42
CA LYS A 154 1.00 -16.96 24.61
C LYS A 154 0.55 -18.18 25.36
N PHE A 155 1.49 -19.02 25.77
CA PHE A 155 1.24 -20.11 26.69
C PHE A 155 1.93 -19.78 28.00
N SER A 156 1.15 -19.68 29.07
CA SER A 156 1.67 -19.32 30.40
C SER A 156 0.90 -20.04 31.49
N TYR A 157 1.60 -20.30 32.60
CA TYR A 157 0.94 -20.79 33.80
C TYR A 157 -0.04 -19.74 34.29
N TYR A 158 -1.25 -20.15 34.67
CA TYR A 158 -2.36 -19.23 34.91
C TYR A 158 -2.11 -18.20 36.03
N LEU A 159 -1.13 -18.45 36.92
CA LEU A 159 -0.72 -17.53 37.99
C LEU A 159 0.54 -16.71 37.66
N ASP A 160 1.19 -16.96 36.51
CA ASP A 160 2.37 -16.20 36.11
C ASP A 160 1.96 -14.79 35.61
N GLU A 161 2.81 -13.79 35.85
CA GLU A 161 2.56 -12.44 35.38
C GLU A 161 2.54 -12.37 33.85
N ILE A 162 1.46 -11.80 33.30
CA ILE A 162 1.32 -11.64 31.86
C ILE A 162 1.81 -10.26 31.43
N LYS A 163 2.97 -10.25 30.78
CA LYS A 163 3.41 -9.13 29.95
C LYS A 163 2.98 -9.42 28.50
N VAL A 164 2.02 -8.66 27.98
CA VAL A 164 1.62 -8.72 26.57
C VAL A 164 2.36 -7.62 25.82
N LYS A 165 2.99 -7.97 24.69
CA LYS A 165 3.60 -6.98 23.79
C LYS A 165 2.54 -6.45 22.84
N PRO A 166 2.56 -5.14 22.52
CA PRO A 166 1.61 -4.57 21.57
C PRO A 166 1.85 -5.16 20.17
N PHE A 167 0.85 -5.85 19.62
CA PHE A 167 0.80 -6.29 18.23
C PHE A 167 -0.62 -6.05 17.71
N GLN A 168 -0.74 -5.25 16.65
CA GLN A 168 -2.04 -4.95 16.02
C GLN A 168 -2.35 -5.99 14.95
N ARG A 169 -2.71 -7.21 15.39
CA ARG A 169 -2.99 -8.34 14.50
C ARG A 169 -4.06 -7.98 13.47
N ASN A 170 -5.17 -7.39 13.91
CA ASN A 170 -6.29 -7.01 13.04
C ASN A 170 -5.88 -6.03 11.93
N VAL A 171 -5.02 -5.05 12.23
CA VAL A 171 -4.52 -4.11 11.23
C VAL A 171 -3.68 -4.82 10.17
N LYS A 172 -2.77 -5.71 10.59
CA LYS A 172 -1.94 -6.48 9.65
C LYS A 172 -2.78 -7.45 8.82
N LEU A 173 -3.76 -8.11 9.45
CA LEU A 173 -4.71 -9.00 8.80
C LEU A 173 -5.53 -8.27 7.73
N GLN A 174 -6.03 -7.07 8.02
CA GLN A 174 -6.72 -6.22 7.05
C GLN A 174 -5.83 -5.84 5.85
N ARG A 175 -4.57 -5.45 6.11
CA ARG A 175 -3.61 -5.15 5.03
C ARG A 175 -3.38 -6.35 4.12
N VAL A 176 -3.22 -7.53 4.71
CA VAL A 176 -3.08 -8.80 3.97
C VAL A 176 -4.34 -9.10 3.17
N HIS A 177 -5.53 -9.07 3.78
CA HIS A 177 -6.80 -9.30 3.09
C HIS A 177 -7.04 -8.34 1.93
N PHE A 178 -6.58 -7.10 2.03
CA PHE A 178 -6.75 -6.10 0.96
C PHE A 178 -5.98 -6.45 -0.32
N VAL A 179 -4.86 -7.18 -0.21
CA VAL A 179 -3.93 -7.41 -1.33
C VAL A 179 -3.79 -8.86 -1.77
N THR A 180 -4.20 -9.80 -0.92
CA THR A 180 -4.11 -11.23 -1.19
C THR A 180 -5.40 -11.76 -1.78
N ASN A 181 -5.29 -12.65 -2.77
CA ASN A 181 -6.42 -13.38 -3.30
C ASN A 181 -6.31 -14.86 -2.92
N PHE A 182 -6.33 -15.11 -1.61
CA PHE A 182 -6.33 -16.45 -1.05
C PHE A 182 -7.77 -16.96 -0.92
N TYR A 183 -8.12 -17.98 -1.69
CA TYR A 183 -9.49 -18.51 -1.77
C TYR A 183 -10.02 -18.98 -0.41
N ASN A 184 -9.19 -19.61 0.42
CA ASN A 184 -9.60 -20.19 1.70
C ASN A 184 -9.40 -19.24 2.90
N ILE A 185 -9.26 -17.93 2.67
CA ILE A 185 -8.87 -16.99 3.74
C ILE A 185 -9.90 -16.85 4.86
N GLN A 186 -11.19 -17.08 4.58
CA GLN A 186 -12.24 -17.09 5.60
C GLN A 186 -12.14 -18.34 6.50
N GLN A 187 -11.77 -19.48 5.93
CA GLN A 187 -11.55 -20.72 6.68
C GLN A 187 -10.28 -20.62 7.53
N PHE A 188 -9.23 -20.01 6.98
CA PHE A 188 -7.92 -19.87 7.62
C PHE A 188 -7.53 -18.41 7.73
N SER A 189 -8.15 -17.69 8.69
CA SER A 189 -7.82 -16.30 8.98
C SER A 189 -6.57 -16.23 9.86
N LEU A 190 -5.45 -16.66 9.28
CA LEU A 190 -4.18 -16.89 9.96
C LEU A 190 -3.06 -16.05 9.32
N LEU A 191 -2.19 -15.51 10.16
CA LEU A 191 -0.99 -14.79 9.78
C LEU A 191 0.27 -15.60 10.09
N PRO A 192 1.35 -15.43 9.32
CA PRO A 192 2.67 -15.96 9.66
C PRO A 192 3.13 -15.57 11.06
N ASP A 193 2.76 -14.37 11.50
CA ASP A 193 3.00 -13.83 12.84
C ASP A 193 2.43 -14.71 13.96
N ASP A 194 1.31 -15.40 13.69
CA ASP A 194 0.64 -16.27 14.66
C ASP A 194 1.51 -17.49 15.03
N PHE A 195 2.41 -17.86 14.14
CA PHE A 195 3.29 -19.02 14.28
C PHE A 195 4.77 -18.66 14.48
N HIS A 196 5.11 -17.37 14.43
CA HIS A 196 6.47 -16.91 14.64
C HIS A 196 6.82 -16.88 16.13
N ILE A 197 7.53 -17.90 16.60
CA ILE A 197 7.97 -18.04 17.99
C ILE A 197 9.00 -16.96 18.33
N LEU A 198 8.68 -16.12 19.33
CA LEU A 198 9.53 -15.02 19.78
C LEU A 198 10.43 -15.42 20.95
N SER A 199 9.90 -16.18 21.91
CA SER A 199 10.63 -16.58 23.11
C SER A 199 10.03 -17.82 23.78
N GLY A 200 10.80 -18.39 24.71
CA GLY A 200 10.41 -19.57 25.50
C GLY A 200 10.84 -20.91 24.89
N GLN A 201 10.78 -21.96 25.70
CA GLN A 201 11.00 -23.33 25.26
C GLN A 201 9.66 -23.96 24.87
N ILE A 202 9.56 -24.32 23.60
CA ILE A 202 8.39 -24.95 23.01
C ILE A 202 8.70 -26.42 22.70
N ASP A 203 7.68 -27.28 22.74
CA ASP A 203 7.81 -28.66 22.29
C ASP A 203 8.31 -28.76 20.83
N SER A 204 9.13 -29.77 20.55
CA SER A 204 9.77 -29.96 19.25
C SER A 204 8.79 -30.20 18.10
N GLY A 205 7.72 -30.98 18.32
CA GLY A 205 6.70 -31.28 17.33
C GLY A 205 5.83 -30.06 17.01
N LEU A 206 5.47 -29.31 18.06
CA LEU A 206 4.76 -28.04 17.90
C LEU A 206 5.61 -27.01 17.16
N ARG A 207 6.90 -26.90 17.50
CA ARG A 207 7.86 -26.01 16.83
C ARG A 207 7.99 -26.29 15.34
N LEU A 208 8.05 -27.57 14.97
CA LEU A 208 8.09 -27.98 13.57
C LEU A 208 6.83 -27.52 12.84
N SER A 209 5.66 -27.80 13.41
CA SER A 209 4.35 -27.41 12.85
C SER A 209 4.21 -25.90 12.69
N PHE A 210 4.64 -25.12 13.69
CA PHE A 210 4.59 -23.66 13.63
C PHE A 210 5.56 -23.10 12.59
N LYS A 211 6.76 -23.66 12.47
CA LYS A 211 7.68 -23.32 11.38
C LYS A 211 7.05 -23.61 10.01
N LYS A 212 6.31 -24.72 9.89
CA LYS A 212 5.59 -25.09 8.68
C LYS A 212 4.55 -24.03 8.30
N PHE A 213 3.65 -23.73 9.24
CA PHE A 213 2.57 -22.77 9.04
C PHE A 213 3.08 -21.36 8.76
N LYS A 214 4.08 -20.91 9.52
CA LYS A 214 4.75 -19.62 9.30
C LYS A 214 5.20 -19.46 7.85
N ASN A 215 5.91 -20.45 7.31
CA ASN A 215 6.49 -20.37 5.97
C ASN A 215 5.41 -20.43 4.87
N ILE A 216 4.44 -21.36 4.98
CA ILE A 216 3.40 -21.50 3.94
C ILE A 216 2.49 -20.27 3.90
N PHE A 217 2.07 -19.73 5.04
CA PHE A 217 1.27 -18.51 5.07
C PHE A 217 2.04 -17.29 4.56
N SER A 218 3.37 -17.26 4.72
CA SER A 218 4.18 -16.18 4.16
C SER A 218 4.15 -16.21 2.63
N ALA A 219 4.26 -17.41 2.04
CA ALA A 219 4.14 -17.61 0.60
C ALA A 219 2.72 -17.28 0.08
N LEU A 220 1.69 -17.78 0.77
CA LEU A 220 0.28 -17.55 0.41
C LEU A 220 -0.09 -16.06 0.36
N HIS A 221 0.41 -15.28 1.31
CA HIS A 221 0.10 -13.85 1.41
C HIS A 221 0.93 -12.97 0.48
N ILE A 222 2.06 -13.48 -0.05
CA ILE A 222 2.85 -12.80 -1.09
C ILE A 222 2.30 -13.11 -2.50
N ALA A 223 1.73 -14.30 -2.72
CA ALA A 223 1.20 -14.71 -4.02
C ALA A 223 0.12 -13.76 -4.56
N ASN A 224 0.02 -13.66 -5.89
CA ASN A 224 -1.07 -12.93 -6.56
C ASN A 224 -2.42 -13.65 -6.40
N PHE A 225 -2.38 -14.98 -6.47
CA PHE A 225 -3.52 -15.85 -6.22
C PHE A 225 -3.05 -17.10 -5.49
N SER A 226 -3.86 -17.57 -4.55
CA SER A 226 -3.60 -18.83 -3.87
C SER A 226 -4.87 -19.58 -3.49
N SER A 227 -4.77 -20.90 -3.42
CA SER A 227 -5.85 -21.76 -2.94
C SER A 227 -5.29 -23.00 -2.25
N PHE A 228 -6.11 -23.61 -1.41
CA PHE A 228 -5.81 -24.88 -0.75
C PHE A 228 -6.91 -25.89 -1.07
N GLN A 229 -6.52 -27.00 -1.69
CA GLN A 229 -7.43 -28.09 -2.03
C GLN A 229 -6.68 -29.42 -1.99
N ASN A 230 -7.33 -30.48 -1.48
CA ASN A 230 -6.79 -31.84 -1.46
C ASN A 230 -5.36 -31.94 -0.89
N ASN A 231 -5.08 -31.21 0.20
CA ASN A 231 -3.76 -31.18 0.87
C ASN A 231 -2.62 -30.53 0.05
N ILE A 232 -2.96 -29.79 -1.01
CA ILE A 232 -2.02 -29.07 -1.87
C ILE A 232 -2.36 -27.57 -1.83
N PHE A 233 -1.34 -26.75 -1.62
CA PHE A 233 -1.41 -25.31 -1.82
C PHE A 233 -1.01 -24.97 -3.25
N TYR A 234 -1.91 -24.32 -3.97
CA TYR A 234 -1.67 -23.78 -5.30
C TYR A 234 -1.33 -22.31 -5.17
N LEU A 235 -0.19 -21.90 -5.71
CA LEU A 235 0.33 -20.54 -5.65
C LEU A 235 0.56 -20.02 -7.07
N SER A 236 0.12 -18.79 -7.32
CA SER A 236 0.41 -18.05 -8.54
C SER A 236 1.08 -16.75 -8.20
N TYR A 237 2.32 -16.56 -8.67
CA TYR A 237 3.02 -15.27 -8.62
C TYR A 237 2.91 -14.49 -9.93
N LEU A 238 2.28 -15.07 -10.96
CA LEU A 238 2.00 -14.39 -12.21
C LEU A 238 0.64 -13.65 -12.15
N PRO A 239 0.51 -12.46 -12.77
CA PRO A 239 -0.77 -11.76 -12.83
C PRO A 239 -1.88 -12.53 -13.56
N THR A 240 -1.49 -13.45 -14.46
CA THR A 240 -2.38 -14.28 -15.29
C THR A 240 -3.12 -15.38 -14.52
N LYS A 241 -2.88 -15.51 -13.20
CA LYS A 241 -3.41 -16.58 -12.33
C LYS A 241 -3.00 -18.00 -12.75
N LEU A 242 -2.01 -18.15 -13.65
CA LEU A 242 -1.41 -19.45 -13.94
C LEU A 242 -0.68 -19.95 -12.70
N ILE A 243 -0.95 -21.20 -12.30
CA ILE A 243 -0.32 -21.82 -11.13
C ILE A 243 1.18 -21.94 -11.42
N THR A 244 1.99 -21.28 -10.60
CA THR A 244 3.46 -21.28 -10.72
C THR A 244 4.10 -22.31 -9.80
N MET A 245 3.42 -22.66 -8.71
CA MET A 245 3.94 -23.57 -7.70
C MET A 245 2.81 -24.35 -7.04
N GLU A 246 3.10 -25.62 -6.78
CA GLU A 246 2.26 -26.53 -6.01
C GLU A 246 3.08 -27.01 -4.81
N VAL A 247 2.57 -26.78 -3.60
CA VAL A 247 3.23 -27.20 -2.36
C VAL A 247 2.32 -28.20 -1.66
N ASN A 248 2.77 -29.44 -1.57
CA ASN A 248 2.11 -30.43 -0.73
C ASN A 248 2.27 -30.01 0.74
N PHE A 249 1.18 -29.97 1.50
CA PHE A 249 1.24 -29.41 2.85
C PHE A 249 2.16 -30.19 3.79
N ASP A 250 2.24 -31.51 3.61
CA ASP A 250 3.09 -32.36 4.44
C ASP A 250 4.56 -32.23 4.06
N GLN A 251 4.83 -31.91 2.80
CA GLN A 251 6.16 -31.74 2.19
C GLN A 251 6.45 -30.26 1.94
N LEU A 252 7.09 -29.58 2.90
CA LEU A 252 7.54 -28.20 2.71
C LEU A 252 8.89 -28.09 1.99
N GLU A 253 9.09 -28.95 1.00
CA GLU A 253 10.19 -28.77 0.09
C GLU A 253 9.89 -27.54 -0.78
N GLY A 254 10.90 -26.71 -0.99
CA GLY A 254 10.81 -25.63 -1.97
C GLY A 254 10.40 -24.23 -1.50
N LEU A 255 10.20 -24.03 -0.20
CA LEU A 255 9.99 -22.68 0.34
C LEU A 255 11.33 -22.02 0.68
N ASN A 256 11.54 -20.81 0.17
CA ASN A 256 12.71 -19.98 0.51
C ASN A 256 12.78 -19.75 2.03
N SER A 257 13.96 -19.89 2.65
CA SER A 257 14.12 -19.77 4.09
C SER A 257 13.85 -18.37 4.65
N ASP A 258 14.00 -17.33 3.82
CA ASP A 258 13.77 -15.93 4.16
C ASP A 258 12.36 -15.44 3.83
N ILE A 259 11.47 -16.30 3.33
CA ILE A 259 10.11 -15.92 2.92
C ILE A 259 9.34 -15.18 4.02
N PHE A 260 9.49 -15.62 5.27
CA PHE A 260 8.88 -14.97 6.42
C PHE A 260 9.45 -13.57 6.66
N ASN A 261 10.77 -13.40 6.53
CA ASN A 261 11.43 -12.11 6.76
C ASN A 261 11.01 -11.10 5.67
N VAL A 262 10.87 -11.56 4.42
CA VAL A 262 10.35 -10.75 3.32
C VAL A 262 8.88 -10.38 3.54
N TYR A 263 8.04 -11.35 3.93
CA TYR A 263 6.65 -11.07 4.32
C TYR A 263 6.59 -10.02 5.44
N ASP A 264 7.39 -10.17 6.50
CA ASP A 264 7.37 -9.24 7.63
C ASP A 264 7.82 -7.83 7.21
N TRP A 265 8.82 -7.72 6.33
CA TRP A 265 9.27 -6.45 5.77
C TRP A 265 8.24 -5.77 4.88
N ILE A 266 7.47 -6.53 4.08
CA ILE A 266 6.40 -5.99 3.24
C ILE A 266 5.34 -5.33 4.14
N PHE A 267 4.84 -6.06 5.14
CA PHE A 267 3.67 -5.66 5.92
C PHE A 267 3.98 -4.89 7.22
N SER A 268 5.24 -4.52 7.46
CA SER A 268 5.66 -3.76 8.65
C SER A 268 5.18 -2.30 8.65
N GLU A 269 4.99 -1.70 7.47
CA GLU A 269 4.76 -0.25 7.28
C GLU A 269 3.57 0.01 6.34
N GLU A 270 3.20 1.28 6.14
CA GLU A 270 2.07 1.69 5.29
C GLU A 270 2.35 1.57 3.78
N ASN A 271 3.62 1.58 3.38
CA ASN A 271 4.07 1.38 1.99
C ASN A 271 4.05 -0.09 1.52
N TYR A 272 3.26 -0.95 2.18
CA TYR A 272 3.19 -2.38 1.92
C TYR A 272 2.76 -2.71 0.48
N LEU A 273 1.95 -1.85 -0.16
CA LEU A 273 1.54 -2.01 -1.55
C LEU A 273 2.74 -1.96 -2.50
N ASP A 274 3.57 -0.91 -2.40
CA ASP A 274 4.77 -0.76 -3.24
C ASP A 274 5.76 -1.90 -2.99
N LYS A 275 6.01 -2.24 -1.71
CA LYS A 275 6.90 -3.33 -1.34
C LYS A 275 6.42 -4.67 -1.91
N LEU A 276 5.13 -4.97 -1.78
CA LEU A 276 4.53 -6.20 -2.30
C LEU A 276 4.59 -6.25 -3.84
N SER A 277 4.30 -5.14 -4.52
CA SER A 277 4.40 -5.05 -5.98
C SER A 277 5.82 -5.34 -6.47
N ILE A 278 6.85 -4.80 -5.80
CA ILE A 278 8.25 -5.06 -6.14
C ILE A 278 8.62 -6.53 -5.93
N VAL A 279 8.18 -7.12 -4.81
CA VAL A 279 8.45 -8.53 -4.51
C VAL A 279 7.77 -9.44 -5.53
N ARG A 280 6.50 -9.19 -5.85
CA ARG A 280 5.77 -9.96 -6.87
C ARG A 280 6.39 -9.82 -8.25
N HIS A 281 6.81 -8.62 -8.64
CA HIS A 281 7.51 -8.42 -9.91
C HIS A 281 8.88 -9.13 -9.94
N HIS A 282 9.61 -9.12 -8.82
CA HIS A 282 10.84 -9.90 -8.71
C HIS A 282 10.57 -11.41 -8.90
N LEU A 283 9.52 -11.94 -8.27
CA LEU A 283 9.14 -13.35 -8.42
C LEU A 283 8.66 -13.68 -9.84
N GLU A 284 7.93 -12.78 -10.49
CA GLU A 284 7.54 -12.88 -11.89
C GLU A 284 8.76 -13.03 -12.81
N ASN A 285 9.81 -12.23 -12.58
CA ASN A 285 11.07 -12.32 -13.35
C ASN A 285 11.87 -13.62 -13.12
N HIS A 286 11.48 -14.43 -12.13
CA HIS A 286 12.07 -15.74 -11.81
C HIS A 286 11.07 -16.89 -12.04
N ASP A 287 10.19 -16.75 -13.03
CA ASP A 287 9.15 -17.72 -13.40
C ASP A 287 8.20 -18.12 -12.25
N GLY A 288 8.08 -17.28 -11.22
CA GLY A 288 7.26 -17.53 -10.03
C GLY A 288 7.81 -18.62 -9.10
N ARG A 289 9.09 -18.97 -9.18
CA ARG A 289 9.70 -20.01 -8.35
C ARG A 289 10.43 -19.43 -7.14
N LEU A 290 9.94 -19.71 -5.93
CA LEU A 290 10.54 -19.22 -4.68
C LEU A 290 11.96 -19.77 -4.43
N GLU A 291 12.22 -21.04 -4.77
CA GLU A 291 13.53 -21.69 -4.55
C GLU A 291 14.67 -21.00 -5.31
N ASN A 292 14.37 -20.53 -6.51
CA ASN A 292 15.34 -19.97 -7.45
C ASN A 292 15.39 -18.45 -7.40
N SER A 293 14.42 -17.81 -6.73
CA SER A 293 14.47 -16.39 -6.47
C SER A 293 15.51 -16.10 -5.39
N ASP A 294 16.44 -15.16 -5.65
CA ASP A 294 17.35 -14.61 -4.63
C ASP A 294 16.58 -13.68 -3.67
N LEU A 295 15.52 -14.26 -3.09
CA LEU A 295 14.49 -13.59 -2.31
C LEU A 295 14.99 -13.44 -0.88
N SER A 296 15.66 -12.33 -0.64
CA SER A 296 16.12 -11.90 0.68
C SER A 296 15.66 -10.48 0.96
N VAL A 297 15.48 -10.13 2.24
CA VAL A 297 15.12 -8.75 2.65
C VAL A 297 16.11 -7.74 2.10
N LYS A 298 17.41 -8.09 2.08
CA LYS A 298 18.48 -7.24 1.55
C LYS A 298 18.25 -6.91 0.07
N ASN A 299 17.98 -7.91 -0.76
CA ASN A 299 17.76 -7.70 -2.18
C ASN A 299 16.48 -6.93 -2.45
N MET A 300 15.40 -7.25 -1.73
CA MET A 300 14.12 -6.54 -1.87
C MET A 300 14.24 -5.08 -1.44
N LEU A 301 15.04 -4.78 -0.42
CA LEU A 301 15.36 -3.42 0.00
C LEU A 301 16.15 -2.66 -1.07
N ILE A 302 17.13 -3.31 -1.74
CA ILE A 302 17.87 -2.70 -2.86
C ILE A 302 16.91 -2.36 -4.00
N LEU A 303 16.05 -3.30 -4.40
CA LEU A 303 15.06 -3.09 -5.46
C LEU A 303 14.06 -1.97 -5.10
N TYR A 304 13.59 -1.94 -3.85
CA TYR A 304 12.75 -0.85 -3.35
C TYR A 304 13.44 0.50 -3.40
N ASN A 305 14.70 0.59 -2.96
CA ASN A 305 15.46 1.84 -3.02
C ASN A 305 15.71 2.31 -4.47
N LEU A 306 15.96 1.38 -5.40
CA LEU A 306 16.08 1.70 -6.82
C LEU A 306 14.76 2.20 -7.40
N TYR A 307 13.63 1.58 -7.04
CA TYR A 307 12.30 2.01 -7.44
C TYR A 307 11.99 3.44 -6.96
N ILE A 308 12.24 3.73 -5.68
CA ILE A 308 12.05 5.07 -5.11
C ILE A 308 12.97 6.10 -5.79
N ARG A 309 14.24 5.72 -6.03
CA ARG A 309 15.20 6.58 -6.72
C ARG A 309 14.77 6.89 -8.15
N ASN A 310 14.40 5.87 -8.94
CA ASN A 310 13.96 6.06 -10.32
C ASN A 310 12.72 6.95 -10.40
N LYS A 311 11.71 6.73 -9.54
CA LYS A 311 10.54 7.60 -9.42
C LYS A 311 10.93 9.05 -9.10
N THR A 312 11.88 9.25 -8.18
CA THR A 312 12.37 10.59 -7.82
C THR A 312 13.14 11.24 -8.98
N GLU A 313 13.97 10.48 -9.68
CA GLU A 313 14.71 10.97 -10.86
C GLU A 313 13.77 11.34 -12.01
N GLU A 314 12.74 10.52 -12.29
CA GLU A 314 11.70 10.81 -13.28
C GLU A 314 10.92 12.08 -12.91
N TYR A 315 10.49 12.22 -11.66
CA TYR A 315 9.84 13.44 -11.16
C TYR A 315 10.74 14.68 -11.32
N LEU A 316 12.02 14.59 -10.95
CA LEU A 316 12.97 15.69 -11.07
C LEU A 316 13.25 16.05 -12.54
N LYS A 317 13.41 15.04 -13.41
CA LYS A 317 13.57 15.24 -14.87
C LYS A 317 12.37 15.97 -15.44
N ALA A 318 11.15 15.51 -15.13
CA ALA A 318 9.92 16.17 -15.56
C ALA A 318 9.89 17.64 -15.11
N LYS A 319 10.24 17.92 -13.86
CA LYS A 319 10.28 19.30 -13.31
C LYS A 319 11.31 20.20 -14.01
N ILE A 320 12.50 19.67 -14.34
CA ILE A 320 13.58 20.43 -15.01
C ILE A 320 13.23 20.70 -16.47
N GLU A 321 12.83 19.67 -17.22
CA GLU A 321 12.49 19.78 -18.65
C GLU A 321 11.34 20.76 -18.85
N PHE A 322 10.34 20.64 -17.99
CA PHE A 322 9.24 21.57 -17.89
C PHE A 322 9.70 23.03 -17.64
N GLY A 323 10.55 23.25 -16.62
CA GLY A 323 11.01 24.59 -16.25
C GLY A 323 11.78 25.26 -17.39
N LYS A 324 12.62 24.48 -18.10
CA LYS A 324 13.31 24.93 -19.31
C LYS A 324 12.33 25.36 -20.39
N PHE A 325 11.29 24.56 -20.63
CA PHE A 325 10.29 24.87 -21.64
C PHE A 325 9.53 26.17 -21.36
N ILE A 326 9.12 26.43 -20.10
CA ILE A 326 8.50 27.72 -19.74
C ILE A 326 9.45 28.88 -20.03
N VAL A 327 10.71 28.77 -19.59
CA VAL A 327 11.70 29.83 -19.80
C VAL A 327 11.93 30.07 -21.29
N GLU A 328 12.07 29.00 -22.09
CA GLU A 328 12.23 29.09 -23.55
C GLU A 328 11.01 29.71 -24.23
N THR A 329 9.80 29.30 -23.87
CA THR A 329 8.55 29.84 -24.42
C THR A 329 8.41 31.34 -24.09
N LEU A 330 8.65 31.73 -22.83
CA LEU A 330 8.62 33.14 -22.42
C LEU A 330 9.72 33.97 -23.10
N TYR A 331 10.89 33.38 -23.35
CA TYR A 331 11.98 34.02 -24.07
C TYR A 331 11.61 34.24 -25.54
N ARG A 332 11.15 33.20 -26.25
CA ARG A 332 10.69 33.28 -27.65
C ARG A 332 9.58 34.31 -27.80
N MET A 333 8.63 34.33 -26.87
CA MET A 333 7.57 35.34 -26.81
C MET A 333 8.13 36.76 -26.64
N GLY A 334 9.15 36.94 -25.81
CA GLY A 334 9.85 38.22 -25.67
C GLY A 334 10.56 38.65 -26.96
N ASP A 335 11.14 37.72 -27.69
CA ASP A 335 11.89 37.97 -28.92
C ASP A 335 11.00 38.46 -30.08
N TYR A 336 9.68 38.29 -29.98
CA TYR A 336 8.72 38.90 -30.93
C TYR A 336 8.77 40.43 -30.95
N THR A 337 9.23 41.07 -29.87
CA THR A 337 9.50 42.51 -29.88
C THR A 337 10.56 42.89 -30.91
N ASN A 338 11.59 42.05 -31.07
CA ASN A 338 12.62 42.23 -32.10
C ASN A 338 12.06 42.00 -33.50
N ILE A 339 11.17 41.01 -33.67
CA ILE A 339 10.51 40.74 -34.97
C ILE A 339 9.68 41.93 -35.44
N ILE A 340 8.84 42.50 -34.56
CA ILE A 340 8.01 43.68 -34.88
C ILE A 340 8.90 44.89 -35.18
N THR A 341 9.94 45.10 -34.36
CA THR A 341 10.91 46.19 -34.57
C THR A 341 11.62 46.03 -35.91
N ALA A 342 12.05 44.83 -36.27
CA ALA A 342 12.70 44.53 -37.53
C ALA A 342 11.77 44.79 -38.74
N SER A 343 10.49 44.42 -38.65
CA SER A 343 9.51 44.77 -39.69
C SER A 343 9.38 46.28 -39.88
N PHE A 344 9.31 47.03 -38.78
CA PHE A 344 9.25 48.49 -38.84
C PHE A 344 10.53 49.10 -39.44
N THR A 345 11.71 48.69 -38.96
CA THR A 345 12.99 49.21 -39.47
C THR A 345 13.22 48.85 -40.93
N ASN A 346 12.80 47.65 -41.37
CA ASN A 346 12.87 47.28 -42.78
C ASN A 346 11.97 48.19 -43.63
N SER A 347 10.77 48.51 -43.15
CA SER A 347 9.91 49.47 -43.84
C SER A 347 10.55 50.85 -43.94
N LEU A 348 11.23 51.34 -42.90
CA LEU A 348 11.96 52.60 -42.95
C LEU A 348 13.16 52.54 -43.90
N PHE A 349 13.91 51.44 -43.88
CA PHE A 349 15.04 51.23 -44.77
C PHE A 349 14.62 51.20 -46.23
N THR A 350 13.51 50.53 -46.56
CA THR A 350 12.95 50.53 -47.92
C THR A 350 12.56 51.94 -48.38
N LEU A 351 11.93 52.73 -47.51
CA LEU A 351 11.58 54.13 -47.82
C LEU A 351 12.83 55.00 -48.00
N GLY A 352 13.80 54.90 -47.10
CA GLY A 352 15.05 55.65 -47.18
C GLY A 352 15.90 55.28 -48.40
N ALA A 353 15.99 53.98 -48.71
CA ALA A 353 16.69 53.47 -49.89
C ALA A 353 16.04 53.98 -51.18
N PHE A 354 14.70 54.03 -51.23
CA PHE A 354 13.99 54.63 -52.35
C PHE A 354 14.34 56.11 -52.51
N ILE A 355 14.20 56.92 -51.45
CA ILE A 355 14.51 58.36 -51.48
C ILE A 355 15.97 58.59 -51.91
N LEU A 356 16.92 57.86 -51.35
CA LEU A 356 18.34 57.98 -51.69
C LEU A 356 18.61 57.61 -53.16
N THR A 357 18.00 56.52 -53.64
CA THR A 357 18.11 56.09 -55.04
C THR A 357 17.56 57.16 -55.98
N THR A 358 16.43 57.78 -55.62
CA THR A 358 15.85 58.90 -56.37
C THR A 358 16.78 60.11 -56.40
N ILE A 359 17.39 60.50 -55.27
CA ILE A 359 18.34 61.62 -55.20
C ILE A 359 19.56 61.35 -56.08
N ILE A 360 20.16 60.15 -55.97
CA ILE A 360 21.35 59.76 -56.75
C ILE A 360 21.01 59.75 -58.25
N ALA A 361 19.87 59.16 -58.63
CA ALA A 361 19.43 59.12 -60.02
C ALA A 361 19.26 60.54 -60.59
N ASN A 362 18.77 61.49 -59.79
CA ASN A 362 18.64 62.87 -60.22
C ASN A 362 19.99 63.59 -60.39
N ILE A 363 20.95 63.35 -59.49
CA ILE A 363 22.31 63.94 -59.57
C ILE A 363 23.08 63.41 -60.79
N VAL A 364 22.92 62.13 -61.13
CA VAL A 364 23.66 61.45 -62.21
C VAL A 364 23.04 61.69 -63.60
N SER A 365 21.81 62.18 -63.67
CA SER A 365 21.10 62.41 -64.93
C SER A 365 21.74 63.50 -65.80
N ALA A 366 21.88 63.23 -67.11
CA ALA A 366 22.37 64.20 -68.10
C ALA A 366 21.43 65.41 -68.28
N THR A 367 20.17 65.27 -67.87
CA THR A 367 19.19 66.36 -67.71
C THR A 367 18.69 66.31 -66.26
N PRO A 368 19.29 67.08 -65.33
CA PRO A 368 18.82 67.12 -63.95
C PRO A 368 17.39 67.68 -63.92
N LEU A 369 16.52 67.08 -63.10
CA LEU A 369 15.15 67.56 -62.92
C LEU A 369 15.19 68.92 -62.19
N ASP A 370 14.34 69.87 -62.60
CA ASP A 370 14.22 71.19 -61.97
C ASP A 370 13.89 71.08 -60.46
N ASN A 371 13.17 70.03 -60.08
CA ASN A 371 12.94 69.62 -58.69
C ASN A 371 13.23 68.11 -58.54
N ILE A 372 13.93 67.74 -57.46
CA ILE A 372 14.30 66.35 -57.13
C ILE A 372 13.05 65.44 -56.99
N PHE A 373 11.90 66.00 -56.65
CA PHE A 373 10.62 65.31 -56.53
C PHE A 373 9.64 65.73 -57.63
N THR A 374 9.71 65.12 -58.81
CA THR A 374 8.70 65.35 -59.86
C THR A 374 7.36 64.68 -59.54
N VAL A 375 6.29 65.09 -60.23
CA VAL A 375 4.93 64.55 -60.05
C VAL A 375 4.91 63.01 -60.18
N ASP A 376 5.62 62.45 -61.15
CA ASP A 376 5.70 61.00 -61.36
C ASP A 376 6.42 60.27 -60.21
N VAL A 377 7.51 60.85 -59.71
CA VAL A 377 8.25 60.32 -58.55
C VAL A 377 7.41 60.39 -57.28
N LEU A 378 6.63 61.46 -57.10
CA LEU A 378 5.72 61.62 -55.97
C LEU A 378 4.59 60.58 -55.98
N TRP A 379 4.04 60.23 -57.15
CA TRP A 379 3.05 59.14 -57.28
C TRP A 379 3.64 57.77 -56.94
N ILE A 380 4.89 57.49 -57.36
CA ILE A 380 5.57 56.24 -56.99
C ILE A 380 5.83 56.19 -55.47
N LEU A 381 6.28 57.30 -54.88
CA LEU A 381 6.48 57.41 -53.43
C LEU A 381 5.16 57.21 -52.65
N PHE A 382 4.05 57.73 -53.17
CA PHE A 382 2.72 57.52 -52.60
C PHE A 382 2.31 56.04 -52.63
N CYS A 383 2.53 55.34 -53.75
CA CYS A 383 2.28 53.89 -53.86
C CYS A 383 3.13 53.07 -52.88
N ILE A 384 4.42 53.39 -52.71
CA ILE A 384 5.30 52.71 -51.74
C ILE A 384 4.82 52.95 -50.31
N THR A 385 4.32 54.15 -50.01
CA THR A 385 3.78 54.49 -48.69
C THR A 385 2.50 53.69 -48.37
N ILE A 386 1.63 53.48 -49.37
CA ILE A 386 0.48 52.56 -49.24
C ILE A 386 0.95 51.12 -49.01
N GLY A 387 2.00 50.68 -49.72
CA GLY A 387 2.63 49.38 -49.50
C GLY A 387 3.13 49.18 -48.06
N SER A 388 3.64 50.24 -47.42
CA SER A 388 4.05 50.22 -46.00
C SER A 388 2.87 49.99 -45.05
N ILE A 389 1.69 50.58 -45.33
CA ILE A 389 0.47 50.35 -44.54
C ILE A 389 0.01 48.89 -44.67
N ILE A 390 0.00 48.34 -45.88
CA ILE A 390 -0.34 46.94 -46.13
C ILE A 390 0.65 46.01 -45.40
N TYR A 391 1.94 46.31 -45.44
CA TYR A 391 2.97 45.54 -44.74
C TYR A 391 2.79 45.59 -43.22
N CYS A 392 2.42 46.75 -42.66
CA CYS A 392 2.06 46.90 -41.26
C CYS A 392 0.83 46.03 -40.89
N MET A 393 -0.19 45.97 -41.75
CA MET A 393 -1.36 45.11 -41.51
C MET A 393 -1.00 43.61 -41.51
N LEU A 394 -0.23 43.15 -42.49
CA LEU A 394 0.21 41.76 -42.59
C LEU A 394 1.06 41.33 -41.39
N SER A 395 1.96 42.21 -40.92
CA SER A 395 2.78 41.96 -39.73
C SER A 395 1.92 41.78 -38.47
N ASN A 396 0.85 42.58 -38.33
CA ASN A 396 -0.08 42.46 -37.21
C ASN A 396 -0.93 41.18 -37.25
N ILE A 397 -1.35 40.74 -38.44
CA ILE A 397 -2.06 39.46 -38.60
C ILE A 397 -1.16 38.31 -38.19
N LYS A 398 0.09 38.29 -38.69
CA LYS A 398 1.08 37.26 -38.33
C LYS A 398 1.30 37.20 -36.82
N PHE A 399 1.50 38.35 -36.17
CA PHE A 399 1.67 38.42 -34.72
C PHE A 399 0.48 37.83 -33.95
N ASN A 400 -0.76 38.15 -34.35
CA ASN A 400 -1.93 37.61 -33.66
C ASN A 400 -2.02 36.09 -33.76
N ASN A 401 -1.64 35.51 -34.91
CA ASN A 401 -1.59 34.06 -35.06
C ASN A 401 -0.50 33.44 -34.18
N ASP A 402 0.68 34.06 -34.14
CA ASP A 402 1.80 33.58 -33.33
C ASP A 402 1.50 33.63 -31.82
N ILE A 403 0.81 34.67 -31.34
CA ILE A 403 0.34 34.74 -29.95
C ILE A 403 -0.65 33.63 -29.62
N LYS A 404 -1.62 33.35 -30.49
CA LYS A 404 -2.57 32.25 -30.29
C LYS A 404 -1.85 30.90 -30.22
N ASN A 405 -0.86 30.69 -31.09
CA ASN A 405 -0.05 29.49 -31.08
C ASN A 405 0.71 29.32 -29.75
N PHE A 406 1.22 30.41 -29.15
CA PHE A 406 1.85 30.34 -27.83
C PHE A 406 0.90 29.96 -26.71
N GLU A 407 -0.32 30.50 -26.70
CA GLU A 407 -1.36 30.15 -25.72
C GLU A 407 -1.72 28.66 -25.83
N GLU A 408 -1.93 28.17 -27.05
CA GLU A 408 -2.25 26.77 -27.31
C GLU A 408 -1.12 25.82 -26.93
N ILE A 409 0.13 26.17 -27.25
CA ILE A 409 1.32 25.40 -26.85
C ILE A 409 1.45 25.33 -25.31
N PHE A 410 1.20 26.44 -24.62
CA PHE A 410 1.28 26.51 -23.16
C PHE A 410 0.19 25.67 -22.49
N ASP A 411 -1.04 25.73 -22.99
CA ASP A 411 -2.17 24.95 -22.46
C ASP A 411 -2.05 23.46 -22.77
N ASN A 412 -1.63 23.08 -23.98
CA ASN A 412 -1.39 21.68 -24.35
C ASN A 412 -0.32 21.05 -23.46
N LEU A 413 0.76 21.77 -23.19
CA LEU A 413 1.82 21.31 -22.30
C LEU A 413 1.33 21.18 -20.85
N LYS A 414 0.46 22.07 -20.37
CA LYS A 414 -0.21 21.93 -19.06
C LYS A 414 -1.03 20.65 -18.98
N GLY A 415 -1.70 20.29 -20.07
CA GLY A 415 -2.43 19.04 -20.22
C GLY A 415 -1.53 17.80 -20.15
N SER A 416 -0.39 17.80 -20.86
CA SER A 416 0.50 16.64 -20.98
C SER A 416 1.13 16.16 -19.67
N TYR A 417 1.24 17.01 -18.64
CA TYR A 417 1.87 16.68 -17.35
C TYR A 417 0.89 16.55 -16.18
N LYS A 418 -0.42 16.58 -16.46
CA LYS A 418 -1.47 16.46 -15.44
C LYS A 418 -1.44 15.13 -14.68
N ASP A 419 -0.89 14.09 -15.29
CA ASP A 419 -0.81 12.75 -14.70
C ASP A 419 0.47 12.52 -13.87
N ILE A 420 1.43 13.46 -13.92
CA ILE A 420 2.74 13.36 -13.25
C ILE A 420 2.82 14.34 -12.06
N LEU A 421 2.21 15.51 -12.18
CA LEU A 421 2.29 16.59 -11.19
C LEU A 421 0.93 16.88 -10.55
N LEU A 422 0.94 17.26 -9.27
CA LEU A 422 -0.29 17.65 -8.58
C LEU A 422 -0.83 18.96 -9.19
N LYS A 423 -2.15 19.11 -9.18
CA LYS A 423 -2.82 20.32 -9.71
C LYS A 423 -2.30 21.61 -9.07
N SER A 424 -2.03 21.59 -7.76
CA SER A 424 -1.46 22.73 -7.03
C SER A 424 -0.04 23.08 -7.47
N GLU A 425 0.76 22.08 -7.84
CA GLU A 425 2.11 22.29 -8.36
C GLU A 425 2.06 22.84 -9.78
N LEU A 426 1.16 22.29 -10.61
CA LEU A 426 0.93 22.81 -11.96
C LEU A 426 0.48 24.26 -11.94
N ASP A 427 -0.42 24.65 -11.03
CA ASP A 427 -0.88 26.04 -10.94
C ASP A 427 0.18 27.00 -10.37
N MET A 428 1.06 26.52 -9.48
CA MET A 428 2.20 27.31 -9.00
C MET A 428 3.25 27.53 -10.09
N ILE A 429 3.49 26.50 -10.91
CA ILE A 429 4.55 26.53 -11.90
C ILE A 429 4.07 27.21 -13.20
N PHE A 430 2.85 26.91 -13.66
CA PHE A 430 2.15 27.65 -14.71
C PHE A 430 1.47 28.88 -14.10
N ASP A 431 2.24 29.75 -13.45
CA ASP A 431 1.70 31.02 -13.01
C ASP A 431 1.25 31.81 -14.24
N GLN A 432 -0.06 31.75 -14.50
CA GLN A 432 -0.70 32.44 -15.62
C GLN A 432 -0.41 33.93 -15.53
N ASN A 433 -0.14 34.48 -14.35
CA ASN A 433 0.22 35.89 -14.21
C ASN A 433 1.58 36.20 -14.84
N ILE A 434 2.56 35.29 -14.79
CA ILE A 434 3.88 35.52 -15.43
C ILE A 434 3.73 35.52 -16.95
N PHE A 435 2.98 34.55 -17.49
CA PHE A 435 2.70 34.48 -18.92
C PHE A 435 1.91 35.70 -19.40
N GLN A 436 0.81 36.05 -18.71
CA GLN A 436 -0.01 37.21 -19.04
C GLN A 436 0.78 38.52 -18.92
N ARG A 437 1.60 38.70 -17.88
CA ARG A 437 2.49 39.88 -17.76
C ARG A 437 3.46 39.99 -18.93
N LYS A 438 4.03 38.88 -19.39
CA LYS A 438 4.93 38.87 -20.55
C LYS A 438 4.16 39.17 -21.84
N LEU A 439 2.98 38.59 -22.01
CA LEU A 439 2.06 38.84 -23.11
C LEU A 439 1.68 40.31 -23.21
N ASP A 440 1.30 40.93 -22.10
CA ASP A 440 0.89 42.33 -22.02
C ASP A 440 2.05 43.25 -22.39
N LYS A 441 3.27 43.00 -21.88
CA LYS A 441 4.46 43.76 -22.28
C LYS A 441 4.73 43.71 -23.77
N VAL A 442 4.58 42.54 -24.40
CA VAL A 442 4.79 42.39 -25.85
C VAL A 442 3.67 43.08 -26.64
N LYS A 443 2.41 42.98 -26.19
CA LYS A 443 1.26 43.68 -26.78
C LYS A 443 1.39 45.20 -26.69
N GLU A 444 1.87 45.72 -25.57
CA GLU A 444 2.12 47.15 -25.34
C GLU A 444 3.25 47.65 -26.25
N HIS A 445 4.38 46.93 -26.31
CA HIS A 445 5.49 47.26 -27.22
C HIS A 445 5.04 47.30 -28.69
N ARG A 446 4.22 46.32 -29.10
CA ARG A 446 3.58 46.29 -30.42
C ARG A 446 2.72 47.53 -30.67
N LEU A 447 1.86 47.88 -29.72
CA LEU A 447 0.97 49.04 -29.85
C LEU A 447 1.80 50.30 -30.06
N ASN A 448 2.86 50.49 -29.28
CA ASN A 448 3.75 51.64 -29.39
C ASN A 448 4.43 51.71 -30.77
N ILE A 449 4.99 50.60 -31.26
CA ILE A 449 5.61 50.56 -32.59
C ILE A 449 4.58 50.84 -33.69
N ASN A 450 3.41 50.22 -33.63
CA ASN A 450 2.36 50.44 -34.63
C ASN A 450 1.88 51.90 -34.65
N ILE A 451 1.71 52.53 -33.48
CA ILE A 451 1.35 53.95 -33.39
C ILE A 451 2.43 54.80 -34.06
N ILE A 452 3.71 54.56 -33.73
CA ILE A 452 4.83 55.28 -34.34
C ILE A 452 4.85 55.07 -35.86
N TRP A 453 4.66 53.84 -36.32
CA TRP A 453 4.63 53.49 -37.73
C TRP A 453 3.51 54.23 -38.47
N ILE A 454 2.27 54.16 -37.96
CA ILE A 454 1.11 54.80 -38.57
C ILE A 454 1.26 56.32 -38.58
N LEU A 455 1.74 56.92 -37.50
CA LEU A 455 1.97 58.38 -37.45
C LEU A 455 3.02 58.82 -38.47
N LEU A 456 4.11 58.06 -38.60
CA LEU A 456 5.18 58.36 -39.55
C LEU A 456 4.72 58.21 -41.00
N THR A 457 3.94 57.17 -41.33
CA THR A 457 3.37 57.00 -42.68
C THR A 457 2.33 58.06 -43.00
N LEU A 458 1.46 58.44 -42.06
CA LEU A 458 0.51 59.54 -42.23
C LEU A 458 1.23 60.87 -42.45
N PHE A 459 2.28 61.15 -41.68
CA PHE A 459 3.09 62.34 -41.86
C PHE A 459 3.73 62.40 -43.26
N LEU A 460 4.27 61.28 -43.75
CA LEU A 460 4.79 61.18 -45.12
C LEU A 460 3.71 61.43 -46.18
N ILE A 461 2.51 60.89 -46.00
CA ILE A 461 1.37 61.13 -46.91
C ILE A 461 1.00 62.63 -46.94
N ILE A 462 0.98 63.30 -45.78
CA ILE A 462 0.70 64.74 -45.70
C ILE A 462 1.80 65.53 -46.43
N LEU A 463 3.07 65.19 -46.25
CA LEU A 463 4.16 65.85 -46.95
C LEU A 463 4.06 65.68 -48.47
N ILE A 464 3.78 64.46 -48.93
CA ILE A 464 3.62 64.16 -50.37
C ILE A 464 2.45 64.96 -50.96
N THR A 465 1.31 65.03 -50.26
CA THR A 465 0.12 65.75 -50.73
C THR A 465 0.31 67.27 -50.74
N LEU A 466 0.99 67.84 -49.72
CA LEU A 466 1.36 69.25 -49.69
C LEU A 466 2.30 69.62 -50.84
N HIS A 467 3.28 68.75 -51.14
CA HIS A 467 4.23 69.01 -52.21
C HIS A 467 3.57 68.86 -53.58
N LEU A 468 2.70 67.86 -53.79
CA LEU A 468 1.88 67.71 -54.99
C LEU A 468 1.01 68.96 -55.26
N ARG A 469 0.45 69.58 -54.22
CA ARG A 469 -0.32 70.82 -54.34
C ARG A 469 0.50 72.03 -54.82
N GLN A 470 1.83 71.98 -54.80
CA GLN A 470 2.65 73.05 -55.39
C GLN A 470 2.76 72.91 -56.92
N TYR A 471 2.39 71.77 -57.49
CA TYR A 471 2.43 71.49 -58.94
C TYR A 471 1.08 71.71 -59.64
N TYR A 472 0.01 71.96 -58.88
CA TYR A 472 -1.35 72.22 -59.36
C TYR A 472 -1.88 73.51 -58.72
#